data_AF-A0AAV5ZR57-F1
#
_entry.id   AF-A0AAV5ZR57-F1
#
_cell.length_a   1.000
_cell.length_b   1.000
_cell.length_c   1.000
_cell.angle_alpha   90.00
_cell.angle_beta   90.00
_cell.angle_gamma   90.00
#
_symmetry.space_group_name_H-M   'P 1'
#
loop_
_entity.id
_entity.type
_entity.pdbx_description
1 polymer ?
#
loop_
_entity_poly.entity_id
_entity_poly.type
_entity_poly.pdbx_seq_one_letter_code
_entity_poly.pdbx_strand_id
1 'polypeptide(L)'
;MRENTLRKIWARGEAVVNGWLSIPSGFSAEVMAHQGFDSLTIDMQHGVVDYQVAVNMLQGISTLGVVPLARVPWNDPARLMKILDAGAYGVICPMINTPQEAEAMVRACKYPPRGYRSWGPVRASLYAGGDYGDHANTETIVMPMIETAEALKNLDDILSVDGVDAIYVGPSDLSLAMGLKPRLDQTDPPVV
;
A
#
# COMPACT_ATOMS: atom_id res chain seq x y z
N MET A 1 5.30 5.30 -17.77
CA MET A 1 5.46 4.31 -16.70
C MET A 1 4.45 3.21 -16.99
N ARG A 2 4.75 1.94 -16.68
CA ARG A 2 3.73 0.89 -16.71
C ARG A 2 2.55 1.36 -15.87
N GLU A 3 1.38 1.35 -16.47
CA GLU A 3 0.19 1.92 -15.86
C GLU A 3 -0.29 1.07 -14.68
N ASN A 4 -0.75 1.73 -13.61
CA ASN A 4 -1.30 1.07 -12.45
C ASN A 4 -2.76 0.65 -12.71
N THR A 5 -2.97 -0.62 -13.03
CA THR A 5 -4.27 -1.17 -13.42
C THR A 5 -5.34 -1.06 -12.32
N LEU A 6 -4.95 -0.95 -11.05
CA LEU A 6 -5.91 -0.77 -9.94
C LEU A 6 -6.72 0.52 -10.11
N ARG A 7 -6.06 1.60 -10.55
CA ARG A 7 -6.73 2.88 -10.81
C ARG A 7 -7.79 2.76 -11.90
N LYS A 8 -7.55 1.93 -12.93
CA LYS A 8 -8.55 1.67 -13.98
C LYS A 8 -9.74 0.88 -13.46
N ILE A 9 -9.50 -0.12 -12.62
CA ILE A 9 -10.56 -0.95 -12.02
C ILE A 9 -11.46 -0.04 -11.18
N TRP A 10 -10.86 0.77 -10.29
CA TRP A 10 -11.62 1.72 -9.47
C TRP A 10 -12.33 2.80 -10.28
N ALA A 11 -11.74 3.31 -11.37
CA ALA A 11 -12.39 4.28 -12.25
C ALA A 11 -13.65 3.72 -12.94
N ARG A 12 -13.76 2.39 -13.06
CA ARG A 12 -14.98 1.71 -13.56
C ARG A 12 -15.98 1.39 -12.45
N GLY A 13 -15.68 1.72 -11.19
CA GLY A 13 -16.49 1.34 -10.03
C GLY A 13 -16.40 -0.16 -9.69
N GLU A 14 -15.36 -0.85 -10.16
CA GLU A 14 -15.14 -2.26 -9.92
C GLU A 14 -14.27 -2.51 -8.67
N ALA A 15 -14.36 -3.72 -8.13
CA ALA A 15 -13.56 -4.15 -6.98
C ALA A 15 -12.21 -4.73 -7.42
N VAL A 16 -11.19 -4.52 -6.57
CA VAL A 16 -9.85 -5.11 -6.69
C VAL A 16 -9.76 -6.29 -5.73
N VAL A 17 -9.33 -7.45 -6.23
CA VAL A 17 -9.03 -8.62 -5.41
C VAL A 17 -7.54 -8.61 -5.05
N ASN A 18 -7.25 -8.38 -3.77
CA ASN A 18 -5.90 -8.31 -3.24
C ASN A 18 -5.52 -9.58 -2.46
N GLY A 19 -4.33 -10.14 -2.73
CA GLY A 19 -3.73 -11.19 -1.91
C GLY A 19 -2.77 -10.61 -0.87
N TRP A 20 -2.80 -11.13 0.36
CA TRP A 20 -1.92 -10.69 1.46
C TRP A 20 -0.76 -11.68 1.67
N LEU A 21 0.48 -11.20 1.60
CA LEU A 21 1.67 -12.04 1.63
C LEU A 21 2.48 -11.83 2.91
N SER A 22 2.39 -12.78 3.84
CA SER A 22 3.13 -12.76 5.11
C SER A 22 4.28 -13.77 5.18
N ILE A 23 4.39 -14.66 4.18
CA ILE A 23 5.43 -15.69 4.09
C ILE A 23 6.64 -15.15 3.32
N PRO A 24 7.86 -15.13 3.89
CA PRO A 24 9.06 -14.56 3.27
C PRO A 24 9.63 -15.47 2.17
N SER A 25 8.94 -15.57 1.03
CA SER A 25 9.33 -16.44 -0.09
C SER A 25 9.01 -15.82 -1.44
N GLY A 26 10.04 -15.58 -2.25
CA GLY A 26 9.90 -15.10 -3.63
C GLY A 26 9.13 -16.08 -4.51
N PHE A 27 9.37 -17.39 -4.34
CA PHE A 27 8.65 -18.43 -5.08
C PHE A 27 7.16 -18.46 -4.72
N SER A 28 6.82 -18.33 -3.43
CA SER A 28 5.42 -18.24 -3.01
C SER A 28 4.73 -17.02 -3.61
N ALA A 29 5.40 -15.87 -3.62
CA ALA A 29 4.88 -14.65 -4.21
C ALA A 29 4.65 -14.77 -5.73
N GLU A 30 5.56 -15.43 -6.45
CA GLU A 30 5.43 -15.74 -7.88
C GLU A 30 4.24 -16.68 -8.14
N VAL A 31 4.10 -17.75 -7.36
CA VAL A 31 2.93 -18.66 -7.45
C VAL A 31 1.64 -17.88 -7.25
N MET A 32 1.57 -17.02 -6.23
CA MET A 32 0.41 -16.18 -5.95
C MET A 32 0.09 -15.21 -7.10
N ALA A 33 1.11 -14.66 -7.76
CA ALA A 33 0.92 -13.76 -8.89
C ALA A 33 0.28 -14.46 -10.12
N HIS A 34 0.35 -15.80 -10.19
CA HIS A 34 -0.35 -16.60 -11.20
C HIS A 34 -1.81 -16.96 -10.86
N GLN A 35 -2.32 -16.61 -9.68
CA GLN A 35 -3.65 -17.05 -9.22
C GLN A 35 -4.81 -16.11 -9.61
N GLY A 36 -4.55 -15.08 -10.43
CA GLY A 36 -5.60 -14.16 -10.91
C GLY A 36 -5.96 -13.03 -9.94
N PHE A 37 -5.10 -12.72 -8.95
CA PHE A 37 -5.22 -11.51 -8.14
C PHE A 37 -4.95 -10.24 -8.97
N ASP A 38 -5.65 -9.16 -8.67
CA ASP A 38 -5.38 -7.84 -9.25
C ASP A 38 -4.14 -7.20 -8.62
N SER A 39 -3.97 -7.39 -7.31
CA SER A 39 -2.82 -6.92 -6.54
C SER A 39 -2.33 -7.94 -5.51
N LEU A 40 -1.07 -7.81 -5.12
CA LEU A 40 -0.49 -8.55 -4.01
C LEU A 40 0.21 -7.58 -3.07
N THR A 41 -0.15 -7.63 -1.79
CA THR A 41 0.46 -6.82 -0.74
C THR A 41 1.48 -7.62 0.03
N ILE A 42 2.74 -7.18 0.01
CA ILE A 42 3.80 -7.70 0.88
C ILE A 42 3.65 -7.09 2.26
N ASP A 43 3.45 -7.92 3.27
CA ASP A 43 3.28 -7.48 4.64
C ASP A 43 4.62 -7.38 5.37
N MET A 44 5.11 -6.15 5.54
CA MET A 44 6.37 -5.90 6.24
C MET A 44 6.16 -5.44 7.70
N GLN A 45 4.91 -5.31 8.17
CA GLN A 45 4.62 -4.91 9.56
C GLN A 45 4.52 -6.12 10.48
N HIS A 46 3.69 -7.09 10.11
CA HIS A 46 3.45 -8.31 10.89
C HIS A 46 3.84 -9.58 10.14
N GLY A 47 3.95 -9.52 8.82
CA GLY A 47 4.56 -10.59 8.05
C GLY A 47 6.04 -10.73 8.38
N VAL A 48 6.59 -11.92 8.18
CA VAL A 48 7.97 -12.24 8.55
C VAL A 48 8.95 -11.78 7.46
N VAL A 49 8.62 -10.68 6.78
CA VAL A 49 9.27 -10.23 5.55
C VAL A 49 10.13 -9.00 5.81
N ASP A 50 11.44 -9.16 5.66
CA ASP A 50 12.37 -8.04 5.67
C ASP A 50 12.52 -7.41 4.28
N TYR A 51 13.32 -6.33 4.19
CA TYR A 51 13.51 -5.61 2.94
C TYR A 51 14.15 -6.46 1.83
N GLN A 52 15.16 -7.29 2.13
CA GLN A 52 15.85 -8.07 1.09
C GLN A 52 14.93 -9.17 0.55
N VAL A 53 14.15 -9.80 1.42
CA VAL A 53 13.15 -10.78 0.98
C VAL A 53 12.03 -10.09 0.21
N ALA A 54 11.55 -8.91 0.63
CA ALA A 54 10.56 -8.13 -0.11
C ALA A 54 11.04 -7.82 -1.53
N VAL A 55 12.32 -7.47 -1.73
CA VAL A 55 12.89 -7.25 -3.08
C VAL A 55 12.77 -8.51 -3.94
N ASN A 56 13.07 -9.70 -3.40
CA ASN A 56 12.95 -10.96 -4.13
C ASN A 56 11.47 -11.29 -4.46
N MET A 57 10.55 -11.01 -3.54
CA MET A 57 9.11 -11.17 -3.78
C MET A 57 8.61 -10.21 -4.86
N LEU A 58 9.03 -8.94 -4.82
CA LEU A 58 8.73 -7.96 -5.86
C LEU A 58 9.27 -8.42 -7.22
N GLN A 59 10.46 -9.03 -7.29
CA GLN A 59 10.99 -9.61 -8.54
C GLN A 59 10.07 -10.67 -9.12
N GLY A 60 9.57 -11.60 -8.31
CA GLY A 60 8.61 -12.61 -8.75
C GLY A 60 7.29 -12.01 -9.24
N ILE A 61 6.71 -11.07 -8.47
CA ILE A 61 5.42 -10.44 -8.82
C ILE A 61 5.53 -9.59 -10.10
N SER A 62 6.63 -8.84 -10.24
CA SER A 62 6.84 -7.89 -11.33
C SER A 62 6.95 -8.52 -12.73
N THR A 63 7.05 -9.85 -12.85
CA THR A 63 7.07 -10.54 -14.14
C THR A 63 5.68 -10.65 -14.79
N LEU A 64 4.61 -10.37 -14.01
CA LEU A 64 3.21 -10.55 -14.42
C LEU A 64 2.41 -9.25 -14.39
N GLY A 65 1.12 -9.36 -14.75
CA GLY A 65 0.11 -8.29 -14.76
C GLY A 65 -0.26 -7.71 -13.39
N VAL A 66 0.02 -8.45 -12.31
CA VAL A 66 -0.40 -8.17 -10.94
C VAL A 66 0.33 -6.94 -10.37
N VAL A 67 -0.39 -6.07 -9.67
CA VAL A 67 0.18 -4.84 -9.09
C VAL A 67 0.82 -5.14 -7.73
N PRO A 68 2.13 -4.89 -7.55
CA PRO A 68 2.80 -5.09 -6.27
C PRO A 68 2.51 -3.94 -5.31
N LEU A 69 1.99 -4.26 -4.14
CA LEU A 69 1.79 -3.34 -3.01
C LEU A 69 2.66 -3.76 -1.82
N ALA A 70 2.86 -2.86 -0.86
CA ALA A 70 3.52 -3.19 0.38
C ALA A 70 2.85 -2.51 1.58
N ARG A 71 2.60 -3.26 2.66
CA ARG A 71 2.33 -2.66 3.97
C ARG A 71 3.66 -2.38 4.65
N VAL A 72 3.94 -1.10 4.90
CA VAL A 72 5.14 -0.69 5.65
C VAL A 72 4.93 -0.86 7.15
N PRO A 73 6.00 -0.98 7.97
CA PRO A 73 5.86 -1.14 9.41
C PRO A 73 5.26 0.07 10.13
N TRP A 74 5.54 1.27 9.64
CA TRP A 74 5.14 2.54 10.25
C TRP A 74 5.25 3.69 9.24
N ASN A 75 4.73 4.88 9.60
CA ASN A 75 4.86 6.12 8.83
C ASN A 75 6.29 6.69 8.91
N ASP A 76 7.23 5.95 8.31
CA ASP A 76 8.65 6.26 8.26
C ASP A 76 9.03 6.60 6.81
N PRO A 77 9.39 7.87 6.53
CA PRO A 77 9.75 8.28 5.18
C PRO A 77 10.87 7.46 4.56
N ALA A 78 11.87 7.02 5.35
CA ALA A 78 12.97 6.22 4.82
C ALA A 78 12.48 4.84 4.34
N ARG A 79 11.52 4.23 5.03
CA ARG A 79 10.93 2.94 4.64
C ARG A 79 10.00 3.08 3.44
N LEU A 80 9.15 4.12 3.44
CA LEU A 80 8.23 4.44 2.35
C LEU A 80 8.97 4.65 1.03
N MET A 81 9.98 5.52 1.01
CA MET A 81 10.75 5.79 -0.21
C MET A 81 11.49 4.54 -0.68
N LYS A 82 12.12 3.81 0.24
CA LYS A 82 12.94 2.64 -0.08
C LYS A 82 12.13 1.49 -0.66
N ILE A 83 10.91 1.23 -0.16
CA ILE A 83 10.06 0.16 -0.72
C ILE A 83 9.47 0.55 -2.08
N LEU A 84 9.17 1.84 -2.29
CA LEU A 84 8.76 2.35 -3.60
C LEU A 84 9.91 2.29 -4.62
N ASP A 85 11.15 2.59 -4.21
CA ASP A 85 12.36 2.45 -5.03
C ASP A 85 12.68 0.99 -5.36
N ALA A 86 12.32 0.08 -4.46
CA ALA A 86 12.33 -1.37 -4.70
C ALA A 86 11.24 -1.80 -5.69
N GLY A 87 10.30 -0.94 -6.07
CA GLY A 87 9.30 -1.20 -7.11
C GLY A 87 7.92 -1.62 -6.62
N ALA A 88 7.58 -1.38 -5.35
CA ALA A 88 6.17 -1.35 -4.95
C ALA A 88 5.46 -0.20 -5.69
N TYR A 89 4.24 -0.47 -6.16
CA TYR A 89 3.38 0.48 -6.89
C TYR A 89 2.37 1.18 -5.99
N GLY A 90 2.28 0.75 -4.75
CA GLY A 90 1.56 1.44 -3.72
C GLY A 90 1.96 0.97 -2.33
N VAL A 91 1.62 1.78 -1.35
CA VAL A 91 1.94 1.53 0.05
C VAL A 91 0.68 1.60 0.90
N ILE A 92 0.60 0.70 1.86
CA ILE A 92 -0.35 0.76 2.98
C ILE A 92 0.46 1.12 4.21
N CYS A 93 0.03 2.14 4.97
CA CYS A 93 0.71 2.54 6.20
C CYS A 93 -0.22 2.40 7.40
N PRO A 94 0.18 1.61 8.43
CA PRO A 94 -0.59 1.44 9.66
C PRO A 94 -0.62 2.73 10.48
N MET A 95 -1.56 2.79 11.43
CA MET A 95 -1.60 3.75 12.54
C MET A 95 -1.61 5.22 12.11
N ILE A 96 -2.31 5.56 11.02
CA ILE A 96 -2.54 6.95 10.61
C ILE A 96 -3.80 7.46 11.32
N ASN A 97 -3.63 8.42 12.24
CA ASN A 97 -4.69 8.92 13.10
C ASN A 97 -5.15 10.33 12.75
N THR A 98 -4.31 11.11 12.07
CA THR A 98 -4.57 12.53 11.80
C THR A 98 -4.37 12.90 10.33
N PRO A 99 -5.02 13.95 9.81
CA PRO A 99 -4.76 14.45 8.47
C PRO A 99 -3.30 14.90 8.27
N GLN A 100 -2.61 15.36 9.33
CA GLN A 100 -1.20 15.73 9.26
C GLN A 100 -0.29 14.51 9.06
N GLU A 101 -0.59 13.38 9.69
CA GLU A 101 0.13 12.13 9.48
C GLU A 101 -0.12 11.58 8.06
N ALA A 102 -1.36 11.67 7.56
CA ALA A 102 -1.69 11.31 6.19
C ALA A 102 -0.96 12.21 5.17
N GLU A 103 -0.93 13.52 5.39
CA GLU A 103 -0.17 14.45 4.55
C GLU A 103 1.33 14.13 4.57
N ALA A 104 1.89 13.85 5.75
CA ALA A 104 3.29 13.45 5.89
C ALA A 104 3.61 12.17 5.12
N MET A 105 2.71 11.18 5.16
CA MET A 105 2.81 9.93 4.38
C MET A 105 2.78 10.21 2.88
N VAL A 106 1.81 10.99 2.39
CA VAL A 106 1.70 11.36 0.97
C VAL A 106 2.98 12.05 0.51
N ARG A 107 3.44 13.07 1.25
CA ARG A 107 4.63 13.84 0.89
C ARG A 107 5.90 12.98 0.88
N ALA A 108 5.99 11.95 1.71
CA ALA A 108 7.10 10.98 1.66
C ALA A 108 7.07 10.08 0.41
N CYS A 109 5.88 9.83 -0.16
CA CYS A 109 5.69 8.96 -1.32
C CYS A 109 5.81 9.69 -2.67
N LYS A 110 5.66 11.01 -2.69
CA LYS A 110 5.64 11.83 -3.92
C LYS A 110 6.94 12.64 -4.08
N TYR A 111 7.41 12.76 -5.32
CA TYR A 111 8.53 13.62 -5.69
C TYR A 111 8.14 15.11 -5.65
N PRO A 112 9.10 16.05 -5.53
CA PRO A 112 8.85 17.47 -5.68
C PRO A 112 8.12 17.82 -6.99
N PRO A 113 7.21 18.83 -6.99
CA PRO A 113 6.85 19.72 -5.87
C PRO A 113 5.78 19.14 -4.93
N ARG A 114 5.18 17.98 -5.24
CA ARG A 114 4.07 17.40 -4.46
C ARG A 114 4.52 16.81 -3.13
N GLY A 115 5.78 16.44 -3.01
CA GLY A 115 6.36 15.87 -1.80
C GLY A 115 7.85 16.10 -1.72
N TYR A 116 8.52 15.28 -0.92
CA TYR A 116 9.95 15.35 -0.65
C TYR A 116 10.64 13.99 -0.83
N ARG A 117 10.01 13.05 -1.56
CA ARG A 117 10.64 11.77 -1.89
C ARG A 117 12.01 11.99 -2.55
N SER A 118 13.04 11.36 -2.01
CA SER A 118 14.38 11.39 -2.57
C SER A 118 14.45 10.59 -3.87
N TRP A 119 15.26 11.04 -4.82
CA TRP A 119 15.45 10.37 -6.10
C TRP A 119 16.36 9.15 -5.98
N GLY A 120 15.76 7.96 -6.09
CA GLY A 120 16.50 6.70 -6.13
C GLY A 120 15.72 5.52 -6.71
N PRO A 121 14.98 5.64 -7.85
CA PRO A 121 14.14 4.56 -8.36
C PRO A 121 14.93 3.43 -9.04
N VAL A 122 15.91 2.86 -8.33
CA VAL A 122 16.92 1.92 -8.85
C VAL A 122 16.27 0.69 -9.49
N ARG A 123 15.41 -0.01 -8.74
CA ARG A 123 14.68 -1.17 -9.28
C ARG A 123 13.35 -0.74 -9.89
N ALA A 124 12.67 0.24 -9.29
CA ALA A 124 11.37 0.70 -9.75
C ALA A 124 11.35 0.99 -11.26
N SER A 125 12.34 1.73 -11.79
CA SER A 125 12.44 2.04 -13.22
C SER A 125 12.59 0.82 -14.14
N LEU A 126 13.18 -0.30 -13.66
CA LEU A 126 13.30 -1.53 -14.45
C LEU A 126 11.94 -2.20 -14.68
N TYR A 127 11.10 -2.21 -13.64
CA TYR A 127 9.74 -2.75 -13.74
C TYR A 127 8.79 -1.77 -14.43
N ALA A 128 8.98 -0.48 -14.16
CA ALA A 128 8.03 0.56 -14.47
C ALA A 128 8.30 1.31 -15.78
N GLY A 129 9.48 1.19 -16.37
CA GLY A 129 9.86 1.88 -17.60
C GLY A 129 10.70 3.14 -17.35
N GLY A 130 11.37 3.60 -18.41
CA GLY A 130 12.34 4.70 -18.36
C GLY A 130 11.73 6.08 -18.07
N ASP A 131 10.42 6.23 -18.26
CA ASP A 131 9.61 7.41 -17.98
C ASP A 131 9.02 7.38 -16.55
N TYR A 132 9.62 6.60 -15.63
CA TYR A 132 9.16 6.51 -14.22
C TYR A 132 9.05 7.88 -13.55
N GLY A 133 10.05 8.75 -13.72
CA GLY A 133 10.09 10.07 -13.05
C GLY A 133 8.92 10.98 -13.41
N ASP A 134 8.43 10.88 -14.64
CA ASP A 134 7.35 11.73 -15.15
C ASP A 134 5.98 11.31 -14.60
N HIS A 135 5.83 10.04 -14.22
CA HIS A 135 4.54 9.43 -13.91
C HIS A 135 4.43 8.89 -12.47
N ALA A 136 5.53 8.74 -11.72
CA ALA A 136 5.50 8.16 -10.38
C ALA A 136 4.52 8.85 -9.43
N ASN A 137 4.41 10.19 -9.52
CA ASN A 137 3.49 10.96 -8.68
C ASN A 137 2.01 10.64 -8.94
N THR A 138 1.64 10.27 -10.16
CA THR A 138 0.27 9.90 -10.54
C THR A 138 0.01 8.42 -10.33
N GLU A 139 0.98 7.56 -10.63
CA GLU A 139 0.78 6.10 -10.62
C GLU A 139 0.92 5.47 -9.22
N THR A 140 1.78 6.00 -8.34
CA THR A 140 1.98 5.45 -6.99
C THR A 140 0.72 5.63 -6.14
N ILE A 141 0.20 4.53 -5.60
CA ILE A 141 -0.97 4.51 -4.70
C ILE A 141 -0.54 4.70 -3.23
N VAL A 142 -1.21 5.58 -2.50
CA VAL A 142 -0.95 5.85 -1.07
C VAL A 142 -2.22 5.54 -0.27
N MET A 143 -2.14 4.58 0.66
CA MET A 143 -3.26 4.12 1.48
C MET A 143 -2.96 4.21 2.98
N PRO A 144 -3.45 5.26 3.66
CA PRO A 144 -3.54 5.26 5.12
C PRO A 144 -4.39 4.10 5.62
N MET A 145 -3.93 3.39 6.65
CA MET A 145 -4.75 2.39 7.32
C MET A 145 -5.49 3.03 8.49
N ILE A 146 -6.82 2.87 8.49
CA ILE A 146 -7.73 3.32 9.55
C ILE A 146 -7.97 2.16 10.49
N GLU A 147 -7.40 2.25 11.68
CA GLU A 147 -7.39 1.13 12.63
C GLU A 147 -7.39 1.55 14.10
N THR A 148 -7.70 2.82 14.38
CA THR A 148 -7.84 3.36 15.73
C THR A 148 -9.12 4.17 15.88
N ALA A 149 -9.55 4.40 17.13
CA ALA A 149 -10.68 5.27 17.42
C ALA A 149 -10.40 6.75 17.08
N GLU A 150 -9.15 7.19 17.09
CA GLU A 150 -8.77 8.54 16.68
C GLU A 150 -8.84 8.70 15.17
N ALA A 151 -8.29 7.75 14.41
CA ALA A 151 -8.38 7.69 12.96
C ALA A 151 -9.85 7.72 12.50
N LEU A 152 -10.73 6.99 13.20
CA LEU A 152 -12.15 6.99 12.90
C LEU A 152 -12.84 8.34 13.17
N LYS A 153 -12.43 9.07 14.22
CA LYS A 153 -12.95 10.43 14.51
C LYS A 153 -12.50 11.45 13.47
N ASN A 154 -11.29 11.30 12.94
CA ASN A 154 -10.69 12.18 11.95
C ASN A 154 -10.86 11.67 10.50
N LEU A 155 -11.76 10.70 10.27
CA LEU A 155 -11.84 9.97 9.01
C LEU A 155 -12.05 10.89 7.81
N ASP A 156 -13.03 11.79 7.89
CA ASP A 156 -13.34 12.72 6.79
C ASP A 156 -12.17 13.65 6.49
N ASP A 157 -11.47 14.13 7.53
CA ASP A 157 -10.29 14.98 7.36
C ASP A 157 -9.13 14.21 6.71
N ILE A 158 -8.89 12.95 7.10
CA ILE A 158 -7.88 12.09 6.47
C ILE A 158 -8.22 11.83 5.00
N LEU A 159 -9.49 11.54 4.69
CA LEU A 159 -9.96 11.33 3.32
C LEU A 159 -9.87 12.59 2.45
N SER A 160 -9.87 13.78 3.05
CA SER A 160 -9.75 15.06 2.35
C SER A 160 -8.32 15.42 1.93
N VAL A 161 -7.31 14.70 2.42
CA VAL A 161 -5.89 14.98 2.10
C VAL A 161 -5.58 14.65 0.64
N ASP A 162 -5.14 15.64 -0.13
CA ASP A 162 -4.72 15.43 -1.52
C ASP A 162 -3.62 14.37 -1.61
N GLY A 163 -3.79 13.40 -2.51
CA GLY A 163 -2.86 12.31 -2.72
C GLY A 163 -3.09 11.07 -1.84
N VAL A 164 -4.08 11.08 -0.94
CA VAL A 164 -4.67 9.85 -0.40
C VAL A 164 -5.54 9.22 -1.48
N ASP A 165 -5.16 8.05 -1.97
CA ASP A 165 -5.82 7.41 -3.11
C ASP A 165 -6.96 6.47 -2.70
N ALA A 166 -6.82 5.86 -1.53
CA ALA A 166 -7.80 5.02 -0.87
C ALA A 166 -7.43 4.90 0.63
N ILE A 167 -8.28 4.29 1.43
CA ILE A 167 -7.93 3.87 2.79
C ILE A 167 -7.95 2.34 2.88
N TYR A 168 -7.20 1.80 3.83
CA TYR A 168 -7.29 0.40 4.22
C TYR A 168 -7.89 0.31 5.62
N VAL A 169 -8.80 -0.62 5.89
CA VAL A 169 -9.32 -0.82 7.25
C VAL A 169 -8.50 -1.92 7.92
N GLY A 170 -7.96 -1.66 9.10
CA GLY A 170 -7.31 -2.67 9.95
C GLY A 170 -8.32 -3.23 10.95
N PRO A 171 -9.08 -4.29 10.63
CA PRO A 171 -10.27 -4.67 11.41
C PRO A 171 -9.92 -5.16 12.82
N SER A 172 -8.80 -5.88 12.97
CA SER A 172 -8.36 -6.39 14.27
C SER A 172 -8.00 -5.27 15.23
N ASP A 173 -7.16 -4.33 14.78
CA ASP A 173 -6.72 -3.21 15.59
C ASP A 173 -7.86 -2.21 15.84
N LEU A 174 -8.73 -1.97 14.85
CA LEU A 174 -9.94 -1.17 15.03
C LEU A 174 -10.87 -1.77 16.09
N SER A 175 -11.06 -3.10 16.05
CA SER A 175 -11.85 -3.79 17.07
C SER A 175 -11.28 -3.56 18.47
N LEU A 176 -9.96 -3.71 18.65
CA LEU A 176 -9.30 -3.46 19.94
C LEU A 176 -9.46 -2.00 20.39
N ALA A 177 -9.27 -1.05 19.47
CA ALA A 177 -9.42 0.38 19.75
C ALA A 177 -10.85 0.75 20.16
N MET A 178 -11.85 -0.02 19.73
CA MET A 178 -13.26 0.11 20.13
C MET A 178 -13.62 -0.70 21.39
N GLY A 179 -12.65 -1.34 22.05
CA GLY A 179 -12.89 -2.19 23.23
C GLY A 179 -13.55 -3.54 22.89
N LEU A 180 -13.49 -3.95 21.63
CA LEU A 180 -14.02 -5.21 21.12
C LEU A 180 -12.90 -6.24 20.94
N LYS A 181 -13.28 -7.52 20.86
CA LYS A 181 -12.35 -8.61 20.56
C LYS A 181 -12.14 -8.73 19.05
N PRO A 182 -10.89 -8.80 18.56
CA PRO A 182 -10.57 -9.12 17.17
C PRO A 182 -11.20 -10.45 16.74
N ARG A 183 -11.81 -10.44 15.57
CA ARG A 183 -12.42 -11.62 14.95
C ARG A 183 -12.05 -11.60 13.46
N LEU A 184 -11.70 -12.77 12.92
CA LEU A 184 -11.33 -12.92 11.52
C LEU A 184 -12.57 -12.91 10.62
N ASP A 185 -13.67 -13.48 11.10
CA ASP A 185 -14.97 -13.49 10.43
C ASP A 185 -15.91 -12.54 11.15
N GLN A 186 -16.36 -11.48 10.45
CA GLN A 186 -17.38 -10.59 10.95
C GLN A 186 -18.77 -11.05 10.54
N THR A 187 -19.68 -11.10 11.52
CA THR A 187 -21.10 -11.48 11.34
C THR A 187 -22.03 -10.35 11.79
N ASP A 188 -21.46 -9.20 12.17
CA ASP A 188 -22.22 -8.01 12.48
C ASP A 188 -23.06 -7.59 11.25
N PRO A 189 -24.29 -7.11 11.44
CA PRO A 189 -25.16 -6.71 10.33
C PRO A 189 -24.47 -5.62 9.49
N PRO A 190 -24.74 -5.55 8.17
CA PRO A 190 -24.19 -4.50 7.32
C PRO A 190 -24.50 -3.12 7.91
N VAL A 191 -23.46 -2.30 8.04
CA VAL A 191 -23.66 -0.88 8.34
C VAL A 191 -24.18 -0.26 7.04
N VAL A 192 -25.50 0.02 7.00
CA VAL A 192 -26.19 0.70 5.89
C VAL A 192 -26.13 2.20 6.11
#